data_AF-A0A517TZG0-F1
#
_entry.id   AF-A0A517TZG0-F1
#
_cell.length_a   1.000
_cell.length_b   1.000
_cell.length_c   1.000
_cell.angle_alpha   90.00
_cell.angle_beta   90.00
_cell.angle_gamma   90.00
#
_symmetry.space_group_name_H-M   'P 1'
#
loop_
_entity.id
_entity.type
_entity.pdbx_description
1 polymer ?
#
loop_
_entity_poly.entity_id
_entity_poly.type
_entity_poly.pdbx_seq_one_letter_code
_entity_poly.pdbx_strand_id
1 'polypeptide(L)'
;MTSVPPTALNEATSIHPPTRTAEASWLRAWNWTEARLAALAERANPILVKETRQALKSRQFIITFMIVLLFCWIVSFVGIAIVGPQIYYAAAGPGMLAAYYTILIIPLTLVVPFTAFRSLAAEQEENTFDLLSITTLGSRQIVTGKLASALVQMVVYLSAVSPCIAFTFLLRGVDAITVGMLLAVAMLGSVGLSMMALLIGAAARVRTTQVVISVALVLLLAGAGVALWFLGIGIISDGSAMYRQAEFWLFAVVVMSLYVTTFGLLHAAAAAQVAFVSENRSTPLRRWMMAQQACLCGWMAGLVYVVLGSPGASSSGFMSGVVIITATLGSGYWFLMGAMMTGEWPHLSRRVQRSLPTNDAWRPFVSLMNPGPGAGYLFAVANLTMLLIVSLSAAVWANATGMAGGGGPSLEAAFYYAIFAWSYVVAFLGFGRLIINALRKWVYVPMTAAFLIHVILLLSAIGVPTVIQMTSRELRNSGYTLLQMPNPVWTLSELANRGVNSVQADVLVLILPTAALIALLLNLRSVATELMLQRIPVPVRIIEDEAELEAAAPRGPQSPWDLDDDPA
;
A
#
# COMPACT_ATOMS: atom_id res chain seq x y z
N MET A 1 -94.76 23.38 -37.55
CA MET A 1 -94.77 23.25 -39.02
C MET A 1 -93.56 24.00 -39.57
N THR A 2 -92.94 23.49 -40.66
CA THR A 2 -92.06 24.22 -41.64
C THR A 2 -90.83 25.00 -41.13
N SER A 3 -89.64 25.00 -41.75
CA SER A 3 -89.00 24.17 -42.79
C SER A 3 -87.53 24.62 -42.99
N VAL A 4 -86.64 23.71 -43.44
CA VAL A 4 -85.16 23.84 -43.60
C VAL A 4 -84.82 24.08 -45.09
N PRO A 5 -83.90 25.02 -45.51
CA PRO A 5 -82.43 24.74 -45.59
C PRO A 5 -81.48 25.95 -45.25
N PRO A 6 -80.34 26.28 -45.94
CA PRO A 6 -79.01 25.82 -45.46
C PRO A 6 -77.80 26.82 -45.55
N THR A 7 -76.58 26.29 -45.29
CA THR A 7 -75.22 26.72 -45.74
C THR A 7 -74.61 28.03 -45.18
N ALA A 8 -73.29 28.17 -44.94
CA ALA A 8 -72.16 27.21 -44.87
C ALA A 8 -70.86 27.86 -44.29
N LEU A 9 -69.93 26.99 -43.84
CA LEU A 9 -68.45 27.15 -43.78
C LEU A 9 -67.75 28.08 -42.75
N ASN A 10 -66.76 27.44 -42.08
CA ASN A 10 -65.48 27.93 -41.57
C ASN A 10 -65.40 29.06 -40.52
N GLU A 11 -65.02 28.68 -39.30
CA GLU A 11 -63.72 29.12 -38.75
C GLU A 11 -63.16 28.12 -37.72
N ALA A 12 -61.84 27.99 -37.64
CA ALA A 12 -61.17 26.94 -36.88
C ALA A 12 -60.82 27.37 -35.45
N THR A 13 -61.40 26.71 -34.45
CA THR A 13 -60.97 26.84 -33.05
C THR A 13 -59.85 25.84 -32.73
N SER A 14 -58.60 26.30 -32.86
CA SER A 14 -57.41 25.55 -32.46
C SER A 14 -57.31 25.44 -30.93
N ILE A 15 -57.93 24.41 -30.35
CA ILE A 15 -57.71 24.04 -28.95
C ILE A 15 -56.33 23.37 -28.85
N HIS A 16 -55.33 24.11 -28.37
CA HIS A 16 -54.03 23.53 -28.02
C HIS A 16 -54.18 22.53 -26.87
N PRO A 17 -53.83 21.24 -27.03
CA PRO A 17 -53.72 20.33 -25.89
C PRO A 17 -52.47 20.70 -25.07
N PRO A 18 -52.52 20.61 -23.72
CA PRO A 18 -51.38 20.95 -22.88
C PRO A 18 -50.21 19.97 -23.05
N THR A 19 -49.02 20.52 -22.81
CA THR A 19 -47.66 19.99 -22.96
C THR A 19 -47.34 18.65 -22.29
N ARG A 20 -48.01 17.55 -22.66
CA ARG A 20 -47.78 16.19 -22.12
C ARG A 20 -46.48 15.50 -22.56
N THR A 21 -45.75 16.04 -23.54
CA THR A 21 -44.55 15.40 -24.10
C THR A 21 -43.29 15.59 -23.27
N ALA A 22 -43.13 16.76 -22.62
CA ALA A 22 -41.93 17.10 -21.86
C ALA A 22 -41.83 16.30 -20.54
N GLU A 23 -42.90 16.24 -19.76
CA GLU A 23 -42.96 15.45 -18.52
C GLU A 23 -42.66 13.96 -18.79
N ALA A 24 -43.22 13.42 -19.88
CA ALA A 24 -42.97 12.04 -20.30
C ALA A 24 -41.52 11.79 -20.75
N SER A 25 -40.77 12.79 -21.23
CA SER A 25 -39.32 12.64 -21.48
C SER A 25 -38.49 12.71 -20.20
N TRP A 26 -38.82 13.62 -19.27
CA TRP A 26 -38.11 13.75 -17.99
C TRP A 26 -38.30 12.51 -17.10
N LEU A 27 -39.52 11.98 -17.00
CA LEU A 27 -39.80 10.74 -16.27
C LEU A 27 -39.07 9.52 -16.87
N ARG A 28 -38.98 9.42 -18.21
CA ARG A 28 -38.22 8.34 -18.85
C ARG A 28 -36.71 8.45 -18.61
N ALA A 29 -36.15 9.67 -18.68
CA ALA A 29 -34.74 9.89 -18.35
C ALA A 29 -34.45 9.56 -16.88
N TRP A 30 -35.33 9.99 -15.96
CA TRP A 30 -35.24 9.68 -14.54
C TRP A 30 -35.28 8.17 -14.27
N ASN A 31 -36.30 7.46 -14.76
CA ASN A 31 -36.44 6.02 -14.57
C ASN A 31 -35.26 5.23 -15.17
N TRP A 32 -34.70 5.69 -16.30
CA TRP A 32 -33.50 5.09 -16.89
C TRP A 32 -32.25 5.33 -16.02
N THR A 33 -32.08 6.52 -15.43
CA THR A 33 -31.01 6.76 -14.46
C THR A 33 -31.20 5.94 -13.19
N GLU A 34 -32.42 5.82 -12.69
CA GLU A 34 -32.75 5.03 -11.50
C GLU A 34 -32.49 3.53 -11.73
N ALA A 35 -32.93 2.97 -12.86
CA ALA A 35 -32.64 1.59 -13.25
C ALA A 35 -31.13 1.33 -13.42
N ARG A 36 -30.38 2.27 -13.98
CA ARG A 36 -28.90 2.16 -14.07
C ARG A 36 -28.22 2.25 -12.71
N LEU A 37 -28.69 3.12 -11.83
CA LEU A 37 -28.18 3.23 -10.45
C LEU A 37 -28.52 1.99 -9.63
N ALA A 38 -29.71 1.41 -9.81
CA ALA A 38 -30.11 0.14 -9.19
C ALA A 38 -29.22 -1.02 -9.68
N ALA A 39 -29.06 -1.20 -10.99
CA ALA A 39 -28.19 -2.24 -11.55
C ALA A 39 -26.70 -2.05 -11.15
N LEU A 40 -26.24 -0.81 -11.00
CA LEU A 40 -24.91 -0.51 -10.43
C LEU A 40 -24.83 -0.84 -8.94
N ALA A 41 -25.89 -0.63 -8.16
CA ALA A 41 -25.95 -0.95 -6.74
C ALA A 41 -26.07 -2.46 -6.46
N GLU A 42 -26.78 -3.21 -7.31
CA GLU A 42 -26.86 -4.68 -7.26
C GLU A 42 -25.52 -5.35 -7.62
N ARG A 43 -24.81 -4.79 -8.60
CA ARG A 43 -23.44 -5.22 -8.97
C ARG A 43 -22.37 -4.70 -8.01
N ALA A 44 -22.68 -3.68 -7.21
CA ALA A 44 -21.79 -3.18 -6.19
C ALA A 44 -21.72 -4.17 -5.02
N ASN A 45 -20.58 -4.16 -4.33
CA ASN A 45 -20.41 -4.94 -3.11
C ASN A 45 -21.50 -4.54 -2.08
N PRO A 46 -22.31 -5.47 -1.53
CA PRO A 46 -23.41 -5.12 -0.62
C PRO A 46 -22.93 -4.35 0.63
N ILE A 47 -21.69 -4.59 1.05
CA ILE A 47 -21.03 -3.83 2.13
C ILE A 47 -20.91 -2.33 1.76
N LEU A 48 -20.55 -2.00 0.51
CA LEU A 48 -20.44 -0.62 0.04
C LEU A 48 -21.78 0.12 0.17
N VAL A 49 -22.87 -0.50 -0.28
CA VAL A 49 -24.21 0.12 -0.28
C VAL A 49 -24.74 0.31 1.15
N LYS A 50 -24.50 -0.65 2.05
CA LYS A 50 -24.82 -0.54 3.48
C LYS A 50 -24.02 0.59 4.14
N GLU A 51 -22.70 0.55 4.02
CA GLU A 51 -21.78 1.46 4.71
C GLU A 51 -21.92 2.90 4.23
N THR A 52 -22.08 3.14 2.92
CA THR A 52 -22.28 4.51 2.39
C THR A 52 -23.58 5.12 2.89
N ARG A 53 -24.67 4.35 2.88
CA ARG A 53 -25.98 4.79 3.42
C ARG A 53 -25.90 5.13 4.91
N GLN A 54 -25.15 4.35 5.68
CA GLN A 54 -24.93 4.57 7.11
C GLN A 54 -24.02 5.78 7.37
N ALA A 55 -22.93 5.93 6.62
CA ALA A 55 -21.99 7.03 6.75
C ALA A 55 -22.62 8.39 6.40
N LEU A 56 -23.33 8.49 5.26
CA LEU A 56 -23.94 9.73 4.81
C LEU A 56 -25.11 10.20 5.70
N LYS A 57 -25.79 9.28 6.40
CA LYS A 57 -26.81 9.60 7.42
C LYS A 57 -26.23 9.89 8.81
N SER A 58 -24.91 9.75 9.01
CA SER A 58 -24.29 10.00 10.32
C SER A 58 -24.35 11.47 10.69
N ARG A 59 -24.73 11.78 11.95
CA ARG A 59 -24.66 13.15 12.49
C ARG A 59 -23.26 13.75 12.33
N GLN A 60 -22.22 12.95 12.50
CA GLN A 60 -20.84 13.40 12.33
C GLN A 60 -20.60 13.91 10.91
N PHE A 61 -21.02 13.17 9.88
CA PHE A 61 -20.87 13.53 8.47
C PHE A 61 -21.63 14.83 8.14
N ILE A 62 -22.87 14.96 8.58
CA ILE A 62 -23.69 16.16 8.34
C ILE A 62 -23.03 17.39 8.98
N ILE A 63 -22.54 17.28 10.22
CA ILE A 63 -21.86 18.37 10.92
C ILE A 63 -20.57 18.77 10.19
N THR A 64 -19.70 17.81 9.84
CA THR A 64 -18.43 18.11 9.15
C THR A 64 -18.66 18.68 7.75
N PHE A 65 -19.66 18.19 7.01
CA PHE A 65 -20.04 18.72 5.70
C PHE A 65 -20.54 20.17 5.79
N MET A 66 -21.42 20.49 6.75
CA MET A 66 -21.91 21.87 6.96
C MET A 66 -20.80 22.81 7.43
N ILE A 67 -19.87 22.32 8.27
CA ILE A 67 -18.69 23.09 8.70
C ILE A 67 -17.78 23.40 7.50
N VAL A 68 -17.51 22.44 6.62
CA VAL A 68 -16.71 22.65 5.39
C VAL A 68 -17.36 23.70 4.49
N LEU A 69 -18.67 23.59 4.23
CA LEU A 69 -19.39 24.60 3.43
C LEU A 69 -19.36 25.99 4.08
N LEU A 70 -19.55 26.08 5.41
CA LEU A 70 -19.49 27.33 6.14
C LEU A 70 -18.09 27.97 6.06
N PHE A 71 -17.02 27.18 6.25
CA PHE A 71 -15.65 27.71 6.12
C PHE A 71 -15.32 28.11 4.68
N CYS A 72 -15.76 27.36 3.66
CA CYS A 72 -15.62 27.75 2.26
C CYS A 72 -16.34 29.08 1.97
N TRP A 73 -17.55 29.27 2.51
CA TRP A 73 -18.30 30.52 2.42
C TRP A 73 -17.55 31.67 3.11
N ILE A 74 -17.12 31.51 4.38
CA ILE A 74 -16.35 32.52 5.13
C ILE A 74 -15.07 32.90 4.36
N VAL A 75 -14.28 31.93 3.91
CA VAL A 75 -13.04 32.18 3.16
C VAL A 75 -13.29 32.88 1.82
N SER A 76 -14.41 32.60 1.16
CA SER A 76 -14.80 33.32 -0.07
C SER A 76 -15.02 34.81 0.21
N PHE A 77 -15.84 35.13 1.23
CA PHE A 77 -16.16 36.51 1.60
C PHE A 77 -14.95 37.27 2.17
N VAL A 78 -14.24 36.65 3.12
CA VAL A 78 -13.06 37.25 3.76
C VAL A 78 -11.91 37.41 2.76
N GLY A 79 -11.68 36.44 1.87
CA GLY A 79 -10.67 36.52 0.82
C GLY A 79 -10.90 37.70 -0.11
N ILE A 80 -12.14 37.88 -0.60
CA ILE A 80 -12.51 39.03 -1.44
C ILE A 80 -12.36 40.35 -0.67
N ALA A 81 -12.76 40.40 0.61
CA ALA A 81 -12.66 41.59 1.45
C ALA A 81 -11.20 42.01 1.74
N ILE A 82 -10.29 41.05 1.96
CA ILE A 82 -8.87 41.32 2.22
C ILE A 82 -8.15 41.77 0.95
N VAL A 83 -8.40 41.14 -0.20
CA VAL A 83 -7.73 41.50 -1.47
C VAL A 83 -8.30 42.82 -2.04
N GLY A 84 -9.57 43.10 -1.81
CA GLY A 84 -10.20 44.37 -2.18
C GLY A 84 -10.13 44.67 -3.69
N PRO A 85 -10.02 45.95 -4.10
CA PRO A 85 -9.97 46.34 -5.51
C PRO A 85 -8.77 45.76 -6.29
N GLN A 86 -7.72 45.28 -5.61
CA GLN A 86 -6.56 44.68 -6.27
C GLN A 86 -6.90 43.34 -6.93
N ILE A 87 -8.03 42.71 -6.60
CA ILE A 87 -8.45 41.40 -7.13
C ILE A 87 -8.65 41.40 -8.67
N TYR A 88 -8.86 42.58 -9.28
CA TYR A 88 -8.96 42.75 -10.73
C TYR A 88 -7.59 42.83 -11.44
N TYR A 89 -6.53 43.14 -10.69
CA TYR A 89 -5.21 43.51 -11.23
C TYR A 89 -4.08 42.56 -10.78
N ALA A 90 -4.19 41.95 -9.60
CA ALA A 90 -3.21 41.02 -9.03
C ALA A 90 -3.63 39.55 -9.20
N ALA A 91 -2.65 38.65 -9.20
CA ALA A 91 -2.89 37.20 -9.25
C ALA A 91 -3.26 36.66 -7.86
N ALA A 92 -4.54 36.80 -7.47
CA ALA A 92 -5.03 36.40 -6.15
C ALA A 92 -5.41 34.90 -6.05
N GLY A 93 -5.51 34.19 -7.18
CA GLY A 93 -5.96 32.80 -7.25
C GLY A 93 -5.20 31.81 -6.35
N PRO A 94 -3.84 31.80 -6.33
CA PRO A 94 -3.08 30.86 -5.51
C PRO A 94 -3.36 30.95 -4.01
N GLY A 95 -3.53 32.17 -3.48
CA GLY A 95 -3.85 32.39 -2.07
C GLY A 95 -5.23 31.86 -1.68
N MET A 96 -6.24 32.08 -2.53
CA MET A 96 -7.58 31.53 -2.31
C MET A 96 -7.61 30.01 -2.49
N LEU A 97 -6.87 29.47 -3.48
CA LEU A 97 -6.72 28.02 -3.66
C LEU A 97 -6.09 27.35 -2.43
N ALA A 98 -5.03 27.94 -1.87
CA ALA A 98 -4.40 27.46 -0.64
C ALA A 98 -5.36 27.47 0.55
N ALA A 99 -6.21 28.49 0.69
CA ALA A 99 -7.21 28.56 1.75
C ALA A 99 -8.30 27.48 1.59
N TYR A 100 -8.86 27.28 0.38
CA TYR A 100 -9.82 26.20 0.12
C TYR A 100 -9.20 24.80 0.29
N TYR A 101 -7.94 24.63 -0.12
CA TYR A 101 -7.19 23.39 0.08
C TYR A 101 -7.00 23.09 1.58
N THR A 102 -6.70 24.11 2.38
CA THR A 102 -6.57 23.99 3.85
C THR A 102 -7.88 23.54 4.51
N ILE A 103 -9.04 24.00 4.00
CA ILE A 103 -10.35 23.52 4.47
C ILE A 103 -10.59 22.07 4.03
N LEU A 104 -10.25 21.72 2.78
CA LEU A 104 -10.50 20.41 2.19
C LEU A 104 -9.60 19.29 2.74
N ILE A 105 -8.35 19.59 3.10
CA ILE A 105 -7.40 18.56 3.55
C ILE A 105 -7.79 17.96 4.93
N ILE A 106 -8.43 18.75 5.79
CA ILE A 106 -8.87 18.35 7.14
C ILE A 106 -9.86 17.16 7.09
N PRO A 107 -11.03 17.22 6.40
CA PRO A 107 -11.93 16.08 6.31
C PRO A 107 -11.32 14.90 5.55
N LEU A 108 -10.47 15.15 4.54
CA LEU A 108 -9.82 14.10 3.76
C LEU A 108 -8.77 13.31 4.56
N THR A 109 -8.04 13.95 5.49
CA THR A 109 -6.94 13.29 6.22
C THR A 109 -7.33 12.84 7.63
N LEU A 110 -8.26 13.54 8.28
CA LEU A 110 -8.76 13.17 9.61
C LEU A 110 -10.11 12.44 9.55
N VAL A 111 -11.15 13.07 9.00
CA VAL A 111 -12.54 12.59 9.15
C VAL A 111 -12.74 11.27 8.41
N VAL A 112 -12.41 11.19 7.11
CA VAL A 112 -12.66 9.98 6.32
C VAL A 112 -11.83 8.77 6.79
N PRO A 113 -10.51 8.86 7.02
CA PRO A 113 -9.74 7.72 7.53
C PRO A 113 -10.22 7.28 8.93
N PHE A 114 -10.62 8.22 9.79
CA PHE A 114 -11.13 7.89 11.11
C PHE A 114 -12.52 7.22 11.08
N THR A 115 -13.43 7.60 10.17
CA THR A 115 -14.69 6.86 9.99
C THR A 115 -14.44 5.46 9.46
N ALA A 116 -13.47 5.28 8.55
CA ALA A 116 -13.06 3.97 8.06
C ALA A 116 -12.51 3.08 9.20
N PHE A 117 -11.59 3.59 10.04
CA PHE A 117 -11.12 2.89 11.25
C PHE A 117 -12.28 2.48 12.17
N ARG A 118 -13.17 3.42 12.51
CA ARG A 118 -14.32 3.15 13.41
C ARG A 118 -15.27 2.10 12.83
N SER A 119 -15.48 2.08 11.52
CA SER A 119 -16.37 1.11 10.85
C SER A 119 -15.90 -0.34 10.99
N LEU A 120 -14.61 -0.58 11.24
CA LEU A 120 -14.05 -1.93 11.43
C LEU A 120 -13.73 -2.23 12.90
N ALA A 121 -13.27 -1.24 13.66
CA ALA A 121 -13.00 -1.40 15.09
C ALA A 121 -14.28 -1.64 15.90
N ALA A 122 -15.42 -1.03 15.52
CA ALA A 122 -16.72 -1.29 16.17
C ALA A 122 -17.20 -2.74 15.96
N GLU A 123 -17.00 -3.31 14.76
CA GLU A 123 -17.36 -4.71 14.47
C GLU A 123 -16.52 -5.71 15.28
N GLN A 124 -15.28 -5.34 15.65
CA GLN A 124 -14.44 -6.11 16.57
C GLN A 124 -14.90 -5.95 18.03
N GLU A 125 -15.27 -4.73 18.47
CA GLU A 125 -15.77 -4.49 19.83
C GLU A 125 -17.10 -5.23 20.11
N GLU A 126 -17.99 -5.31 19.11
CA GLU A 126 -19.28 -5.98 19.21
C GLU A 126 -19.19 -7.52 19.07
N ASN A 127 -18.00 -8.10 18.85
CA ASN A 127 -17.75 -9.52 18.53
C ASN A 127 -18.55 -10.07 17.33
N THR A 128 -19.28 -9.22 16.60
CA THR A 128 -20.08 -9.58 15.42
C THR A 128 -19.18 -9.97 14.25
N PHE A 129 -17.90 -9.60 14.32
CA PHE A 129 -16.85 -10.01 13.39
C PHE A 129 -16.79 -11.53 13.15
N ASP A 130 -16.90 -12.35 14.19
CA ASP A 130 -16.82 -13.82 14.03
C ASP A 130 -18.00 -14.35 13.21
N LEU A 131 -19.20 -13.78 13.39
CA LEU A 131 -20.39 -14.09 12.59
C LEU A 131 -20.22 -13.68 11.12
N LEU A 132 -19.63 -12.50 10.86
CA LEU A 132 -19.32 -12.04 9.50
C LEU A 132 -18.27 -12.94 8.82
N SER A 133 -17.27 -13.42 9.57
CA SER A 133 -16.18 -14.27 9.07
C SER A 133 -16.62 -15.68 8.62
N ILE A 134 -17.83 -16.10 9.01
CA ILE A 134 -18.46 -17.37 8.63
C ILE A 134 -19.32 -17.22 7.36
N THR A 135 -19.61 -15.98 6.93
CA THR A 135 -20.39 -15.73 5.69
C THR A 135 -19.60 -16.08 4.43
N THR A 136 -20.29 -16.17 3.29
CA THR A 136 -19.70 -16.42 1.96
C THR A 136 -18.88 -15.23 1.41
N LEU A 137 -18.83 -14.10 2.12
CA LEU A 137 -18.12 -12.89 1.68
C LEU A 137 -16.61 -13.03 1.90
N GLY A 138 -15.83 -12.89 0.82
CA GLY A 138 -14.38 -13.01 0.90
C GLY A 138 -13.72 -11.89 1.72
N SER A 139 -12.68 -12.24 2.48
CA SER A 139 -11.91 -11.34 3.36
C SER A 139 -11.40 -10.07 2.65
N ARG A 140 -11.07 -10.18 1.36
CA ARG A 140 -10.69 -9.05 0.50
C ARG A 140 -11.87 -8.16 0.11
N GLN A 141 -13.04 -8.74 -0.12
CA GLN A 141 -14.28 -8.02 -0.45
C GLN A 141 -14.77 -7.18 0.73
N ILE A 142 -14.59 -7.65 1.97
CA ILE A 142 -14.92 -6.86 3.17
C ILE A 142 -14.08 -5.58 3.20
N VAL A 143 -12.76 -5.69 3.01
CA VAL A 143 -11.83 -4.55 3.01
C VAL A 143 -12.10 -3.59 1.85
N THR A 144 -12.29 -4.09 0.62
CA THR A 144 -12.60 -3.20 -0.53
C THR A 144 -13.95 -2.51 -0.38
N GLY A 145 -14.95 -3.15 0.24
CA GLY A 145 -16.25 -2.53 0.52
C GLY A 145 -16.16 -1.33 1.46
N LYS A 146 -15.46 -1.49 2.60
CA LYS A 146 -15.24 -0.39 3.54
C LYS A 146 -14.35 0.72 2.97
N LEU A 147 -13.30 0.37 2.22
CA LEU A 147 -12.48 1.35 1.49
C LEU A 147 -13.30 2.12 0.44
N ALA A 148 -14.16 1.45 -0.33
CA ALA A 148 -15.00 2.10 -1.32
C ALA A 148 -16.05 3.02 -0.66
N SER A 149 -16.52 2.72 0.55
CA SER A 149 -17.37 3.64 1.33
C SER A 149 -16.60 4.92 1.71
N ALA A 150 -15.32 4.79 2.08
CA ALA A 150 -14.45 5.93 2.30
C ALA A 150 -14.23 6.74 1.02
N LEU A 151 -13.99 6.10 -0.14
CA LEU A 151 -13.88 6.77 -1.45
C LEU A 151 -15.12 7.62 -1.78
N VAL A 152 -16.32 7.09 -1.56
CA VAL A 152 -17.57 7.84 -1.79
C VAL A 152 -17.65 9.09 -0.88
N GLN A 153 -17.26 8.97 0.40
CA GLN A 153 -17.20 10.14 1.30
C GLN A 153 -16.20 11.20 0.79
N MET A 154 -15.01 10.80 0.33
CA MET A 154 -14.02 11.73 -0.24
C MET A 154 -14.58 12.47 -1.46
N VAL A 155 -15.25 11.76 -2.37
CA VAL A 155 -15.88 12.35 -3.56
C VAL A 155 -16.93 13.38 -3.16
N VAL A 156 -17.75 13.13 -2.13
CA VAL A 156 -18.76 14.11 -1.67
C VAL A 156 -18.10 15.37 -1.08
N TYR A 157 -17.03 15.25 -0.28
CA TYR A 157 -16.28 16.42 0.18
C TYR A 157 -15.62 17.19 -0.97
N LEU A 158 -15.06 16.48 -1.95
CA LEU A 158 -14.46 17.09 -3.14
C LEU A 158 -15.51 17.83 -3.97
N SER A 159 -16.70 17.25 -4.17
CA SER A 159 -17.83 17.89 -4.85
C SER A 159 -18.33 19.14 -4.13
N ALA A 160 -18.29 19.17 -2.79
CA ALA A 160 -18.69 20.35 -2.01
C ALA A 160 -17.74 21.54 -2.19
N VAL A 161 -16.43 21.29 -2.28
CA VAL A 161 -15.41 22.34 -2.43
C VAL A 161 -15.10 22.67 -3.90
N SER A 162 -15.47 21.79 -4.83
CA SER A 162 -15.22 21.96 -6.28
C SER A 162 -15.70 23.30 -6.86
N PRO A 163 -16.91 23.84 -6.55
CA PRO A 163 -17.33 25.15 -7.04
C PRO A 163 -16.43 26.30 -6.56
N CYS A 164 -15.95 26.25 -5.31
CA CYS A 164 -15.03 27.23 -4.74
C CYS A 164 -13.65 27.15 -5.41
N ILE A 165 -13.17 25.94 -5.71
CA ILE A 165 -11.93 25.74 -6.47
C ILE A 165 -12.09 26.27 -7.90
N ALA A 166 -13.21 26.01 -8.57
CA ALA A 166 -13.48 26.51 -9.91
C ALA A 166 -13.47 28.05 -9.98
N PHE A 167 -13.95 28.72 -8.93
CA PHE A 167 -13.87 30.18 -8.81
C PHE A 167 -12.42 30.71 -8.83
N THR A 168 -11.43 29.96 -8.33
CA THR A 168 -10.02 30.41 -8.31
C THR A 168 -9.43 30.58 -9.71
N PHE A 169 -9.95 29.91 -10.74
CA PHE A 169 -9.51 30.11 -12.13
C PHE A 169 -9.82 31.51 -12.66
N LEU A 170 -10.86 32.18 -12.16
CA LEU A 170 -11.18 33.56 -12.55
C LEU A 170 -10.20 34.58 -11.98
N LEU A 171 -9.51 34.25 -10.88
CA LEU A 171 -8.64 35.14 -10.12
C LEU A 171 -7.19 35.22 -10.63
N ARG A 172 -6.89 34.54 -11.74
CA ARG A 172 -5.57 34.41 -12.40
C ARG A 172 -4.50 33.77 -11.50
N GLY A 173 -3.40 33.33 -12.12
CA GLY A 173 -2.26 32.72 -11.44
C GLY A 173 -2.43 31.25 -11.03
N VAL A 174 -3.57 30.61 -11.36
CA VAL A 174 -3.81 29.18 -11.11
C VAL A 174 -3.93 28.44 -12.44
N ASP A 175 -3.15 27.37 -12.60
CA ASP A 175 -3.22 26.46 -13.75
C ASP A 175 -4.12 25.25 -13.44
N ALA A 176 -4.88 24.79 -14.44
CA ALA A 176 -5.71 23.60 -14.35
C ALA A 176 -4.88 22.34 -14.05
N ILE A 177 -3.64 22.27 -14.55
CA ILE A 177 -2.73 21.15 -14.25
C ILE A 177 -2.36 21.14 -12.76
N THR A 178 -2.05 22.30 -12.17
CA THR A 178 -1.72 22.42 -10.74
C THR A 178 -2.90 22.02 -9.86
N VAL A 179 -4.12 22.46 -10.20
CA VAL A 179 -5.34 22.06 -9.48
C VAL A 179 -5.59 20.55 -9.62
N GLY A 180 -5.44 19.99 -10.81
CA GLY A 180 -5.59 18.54 -11.04
C GLY A 180 -4.60 17.71 -10.22
N MET A 181 -3.32 18.10 -10.22
CA MET A 181 -2.28 17.45 -9.42
C MET A 181 -2.51 17.58 -7.92
N LEU A 182 -2.87 18.77 -7.43
CA LEU A 182 -3.17 19.03 -6.02
C LEU A 182 -4.30 18.12 -5.52
N LEU A 183 -5.39 18.02 -6.29
CA LEU A 183 -6.54 17.19 -5.95
C LEU A 183 -6.23 15.68 -6.06
N ALA A 184 -5.44 15.28 -7.06
CA ALA A 184 -4.99 13.89 -7.19
C ALA A 184 -4.11 13.46 -6.00
N VAL A 185 -3.14 14.28 -5.59
CA VAL A 185 -2.27 14.02 -4.43
C VAL A 185 -3.08 13.99 -3.14
N ALA A 186 -4.02 14.92 -2.94
CA ALA A 186 -4.90 14.94 -1.77
C ALA A 186 -5.78 13.68 -1.69
N MET A 187 -6.36 13.26 -2.81
CA MET A 187 -7.18 12.06 -2.91
C MET A 187 -6.35 10.79 -2.66
N LEU A 188 -5.20 10.63 -3.32
CA LEU A 188 -4.30 9.49 -3.11
C LEU A 188 -3.79 9.43 -1.66
N GLY A 189 -3.45 10.56 -1.06
CA GLY A 189 -3.10 10.68 0.35
C GLY A 189 -4.23 10.18 1.26
N SER A 190 -5.45 10.68 1.06
CA SER A 190 -6.65 10.27 1.81
C SER A 190 -6.96 8.77 1.69
N VAL A 191 -6.79 8.21 0.49
CA VAL A 191 -6.96 6.77 0.20
C VAL A 191 -5.91 5.92 0.91
N GLY A 192 -4.64 6.34 0.87
CA GLY A 192 -3.55 5.67 1.59
C GLY A 192 -3.74 5.69 3.10
N LEU A 193 -4.12 6.85 3.65
CA LEU A 193 -4.44 7.00 5.08
C LEU A 193 -5.67 6.18 5.49
N SER A 194 -6.70 6.10 4.65
CA SER A 194 -7.88 5.27 4.91
C SER A 194 -7.54 3.78 4.93
N MET A 195 -6.66 3.32 4.03
CA MET A 195 -6.17 1.94 4.02
C MET A 195 -5.31 1.63 5.26
N MET A 196 -4.46 2.57 5.69
CA MET A 196 -3.69 2.45 6.94
C MET A 196 -4.62 2.40 8.16
N ALA A 197 -5.63 3.27 8.21
CA ALA A 197 -6.62 3.34 9.28
C ALA A 197 -7.48 2.05 9.36
N LEU A 198 -7.85 1.47 8.22
CA LEU A 198 -8.50 0.16 8.13
C LEU A 198 -7.57 -0.97 8.63
N LEU A 199 -6.28 -0.98 8.28
CA LEU A 199 -5.33 -1.97 8.80
C LEU A 199 -5.20 -1.89 10.33
N ILE A 200 -5.10 -0.67 10.87
CA ILE A 200 -5.02 -0.43 12.31
C ILE A 200 -6.33 -0.86 13.01
N GLY A 201 -7.49 -0.58 12.38
CA GLY A 201 -8.80 -1.06 12.84
C GLY A 201 -8.91 -2.59 12.84
N ALA A 202 -8.37 -3.25 11.83
CA ALA A 202 -8.34 -4.72 11.74
C ALA A 202 -7.45 -5.38 12.80
N ALA A 203 -6.50 -4.65 13.38
CA ALA A 203 -5.60 -5.13 14.43
C ALA A 203 -6.12 -4.87 15.86
N ALA A 204 -7.13 -4.01 16.04
CA ALA A 204 -7.56 -3.47 17.33
C ALA A 204 -8.50 -4.39 18.13
N ARG A 205 -8.07 -5.64 18.40
CA ARG A 205 -8.89 -6.71 18.98
C ARG A 205 -9.33 -6.53 20.44
N VAL A 206 -8.73 -5.60 21.20
CA VAL A 206 -8.94 -5.49 22.65
C VAL A 206 -9.45 -4.10 23.01
N ARG A 207 -10.64 -4.05 23.62
CA ARG A 207 -11.39 -2.83 23.98
C ARG A 207 -10.55 -1.76 24.69
N THR A 208 -9.77 -2.15 25.71
CA THR A 208 -8.93 -1.20 26.48
C THR A 208 -7.80 -0.62 25.63
N THR A 209 -7.23 -1.41 24.71
CA THR A 209 -6.16 -0.98 23.80
C THR A 209 -6.72 -0.12 22.66
N GLN A 210 -7.98 -0.33 22.25
CA GLN A 210 -8.66 0.40 21.17
C GLN A 210 -8.74 1.92 21.43
N VAL A 211 -8.89 2.35 22.69
CA VAL A 211 -8.86 3.79 23.05
C VAL A 211 -7.46 4.38 22.82
N VAL A 212 -6.41 3.68 23.25
CA VAL A 212 -5.02 4.13 23.04
C VAL A 212 -4.68 4.14 21.55
N ILE A 213 -5.09 3.09 20.82
CA ILE A 213 -4.93 3.00 19.36
C ILE A 213 -5.67 4.13 18.65
N SER A 214 -6.89 4.50 19.07
CA SER A 214 -7.65 5.56 18.42
C SER A 214 -7.03 6.94 18.63
N VAL A 215 -6.51 7.24 19.82
CA VAL A 215 -5.76 8.48 20.10
C VAL A 215 -4.45 8.51 19.29
N ALA A 216 -3.69 7.41 19.29
CA ALA A 216 -2.46 7.30 18.50
C ALA A 216 -2.73 7.44 16.98
N LEU A 217 -3.83 6.87 16.49
CA LEU A 217 -4.28 7.02 15.11
C LEU A 217 -4.66 8.47 14.79
N VAL A 218 -5.39 9.17 15.66
CA VAL A 218 -5.73 10.59 15.44
C VAL A 218 -4.46 11.45 15.36
N LEU A 219 -3.46 11.19 16.21
CA LEU A 219 -2.17 11.88 16.14
C LEU A 219 -1.40 11.55 14.85
N LEU A 220 -1.39 10.28 14.43
CA LEU A 220 -0.79 9.84 13.16
C LEU A 220 -1.45 10.51 11.94
N LEU A 221 -2.79 10.51 11.91
CA LEU A 221 -3.59 11.13 10.84
C LEU A 221 -3.43 12.65 10.83
N ALA A 222 -3.30 13.30 12.00
CA ALA A 222 -3.01 14.73 12.09
C ALA A 222 -1.61 15.06 11.56
N GLY A 223 -0.59 14.31 11.97
CA GLY A 223 0.78 14.48 11.47
C GLY A 223 0.89 14.25 9.95
N ALA A 224 0.24 13.22 9.43
CA ALA A 224 0.17 12.97 7.99
C ALA A 224 -0.66 14.03 7.25
N GLY A 225 -1.71 14.57 7.88
CA GLY A 225 -2.50 15.69 7.36
C GLY A 225 -1.67 16.96 7.23
N VAL A 226 -0.84 17.28 8.22
CA VAL A 226 0.12 18.39 8.17
C VAL A 226 1.17 18.17 7.06
N ALA A 227 1.71 16.95 6.92
CA ALA A 227 2.66 16.63 5.85
C ALA A 227 2.04 16.78 4.44
N LEU A 228 0.81 16.28 4.24
CA LEU A 228 0.08 16.47 2.99
C LEU A 228 -0.27 17.95 2.75
N TRP A 229 -0.60 18.70 3.80
CA TRP A 229 -0.84 20.13 3.70
C TRP A 229 0.40 20.88 3.20
N PHE A 230 1.57 20.65 3.81
CA PHE A 230 2.84 21.23 3.33
C PHE A 230 3.15 20.85 1.87
N LEU A 231 2.95 19.59 1.49
CA LEU A 231 3.12 19.13 0.11
C LEU A 231 2.18 19.87 -0.86
N GLY A 232 0.91 20.03 -0.50
CA GLY A 232 -0.06 20.76 -1.32
C GLY A 232 0.22 22.26 -1.42
N ILE A 233 0.68 22.90 -0.34
CA ILE A 233 1.13 24.30 -0.39
C ILE A 233 2.35 24.45 -1.29
N GLY A 234 3.32 23.52 -1.24
CA GLY A 234 4.47 23.49 -2.18
C GLY A 234 4.05 23.35 -3.64
N ILE A 235 3.09 22.45 -3.92
CA ILE A 235 2.50 22.30 -5.27
C ILE A 235 1.86 23.61 -5.76
N ILE A 236 1.25 24.40 -4.87
CA ILE A 236 0.65 25.70 -5.20
C ILE A 236 1.73 26.79 -5.38
N SER A 237 2.80 26.80 -4.58
CA SER A 237 3.86 27.81 -4.69
C SER A 237 4.71 27.64 -5.95
N ASP A 238 5.04 26.41 -6.31
CA ASP A 238 5.99 26.11 -7.37
C ASP A 238 5.30 26.07 -8.75
N GLY A 239 3.98 25.86 -8.74
CA GLY A 239 3.10 26.00 -9.90
C GLY A 239 3.43 25.05 -11.05
N SER A 240 3.06 25.45 -12.27
CA SER A 240 3.23 24.58 -13.46
C SER A 240 4.65 24.52 -14.02
N ALA A 241 5.61 25.22 -13.41
CA ALA A 241 7.01 25.18 -13.82
C ALA A 241 7.66 23.82 -13.55
N MET A 242 7.35 23.18 -12.42
CA MET A 242 7.88 21.85 -12.07
C MET A 242 7.49 20.78 -13.09
N TYR A 243 6.24 20.79 -13.56
CA TYR A 243 5.71 19.75 -14.46
C TYR A 243 6.36 19.72 -15.85
N ARG A 244 7.14 20.75 -16.19
CA ARG A 244 7.92 20.80 -17.44
C ARG A 244 9.27 20.08 -17.31
N GLN A 245 9.72 19.77 -16.10
CA GLN A 245 10.99 19.10 -15.85
C GLN A 245 10.81 17.58 -15.97
N ALA A 246 11.68 16.91 -16.72
CA ALA A 246 11.62 15.45 -16.86
C ALA A 246 11.88 14.72 -15.53
N GLU A 247 12.72 15.30 -14.67
CA GLU A 247 13.06 14.82 -13.34
C GLU A 247 11.83 14.69 -12.43
N PHE A 248 10.89 15.65 -12.51
CA PHE A 248 9.63 15.61 -11.77
C PHE A 248 8.83 14.34 -12.12
N TRP A 249 8.73 14.00 -13.40
CA TRP A 249 7.98 12.83 -13.84
C TRP A 249 8.66 11.50 -13.49
N LEU A 250 10.00 11.45 -13.55
CA LEU A 250 10.77 10.30 -13.07
C LEU A 250 10.55 10.08 -11.57
N PHE A 251 10.66 11.14 -10.76
CA PHE A 251 10.37 11.07 -9.33
C PHE A 251 8.91 10.70 -9.04
N ALA A 252 7.95 11.26 -9.78
CA ALA A 252 6.53 10.93 -9.64
C ALA A 252 6.25 9.45 -9.96
N VAL A 253 6.91 8.84 -10.96
CA VAL A 253 6.80 7.41 -11.26
C VAL A 253 7.39 6.55 -10.13
N VAL A 254 8.53 6.94 -9.56
CA VAL A 254 9.12 6.25 -8.39
C VAL A 254 8.19 6.31 -7.19
N VAL A 255 7.71 7.51 -6.81
CA VAL A 255 6.76 7.71 -5.70
C VAL A 255 5.44 6.98 -5.94
N MET A 256 4.89 7.02 -7.16
CA MET A 256 3.62 6.37 -7.47
C MET A 256 3.72 4.85 -7.47
N SER A 257 4.81 4.27 -8.00
CA SER A 257 5.02 2.81 -7.94
C SER A 257 5.32 2.33 -6.51
N LEU A 258 6.02 3.11 -5.68
CA LEU A 258 6.15 2.86 -4.24
C LEU A 258 4.78 2.92 -3.54
N TYR A 259 3.97 3.93 -3.82
CA TYR A 259 2.61 4.06 -3.28
C TYR A 259 1.74 2.87 -3.67
N VAL A 260 1.69 2.47 -4.95
CA VAL A 260 0.83 1.36 -5.40
C VAL A 260 1.26 0.03 -4.78
N THR A 261 2.57 -0.25 -4.69
CA THR A 261 3.06 -1.49 -4.09
C THR A 261 2.86 -1.54 -2.57
N THR A 262 3.12 -0.44 -1.85
CA THR A 262 2.85 -0.35 -0.41
C THR A 262 1.36 -0.36 -0.10
N PHE A 263 0.51 0.30 -0.89
CA PHE A 263 -0.93 0.24 -0.79
C PHE A 263 -1.46 -1.19 -0.99
N GLY A 264 -0.97 -1.90 -2.01
CA GLY A 264 -1.29 -3.30 -2.25
C GLY A 264 -0.89 -4.22 -1.07
N LEU A 265 0.28 -3.97 -0.48
CA LEU A 265 0.75 -4.67 0.72
C LEU A 265 -0.13 -4.38 1.95
N LEU A 266 -0.48 -3.12 2.21
CA LEU A 266 -1.38 -2.71 3.30
C LEU A 266 -2.79 -3.32 3.13
N HIS A 267 -3.31 -3.33 1.91
CA HIS A 267 -4.58 -3.97 1.57
C HIS A 267 -4.52 -5.49 1.82
N ALA A 268 -3.44 -6.15 1.40
CA ALA A 268 -3.23 -7.57 1.68
C ALA A 268 -3.07 -7.85 3.18
N ALA A 269 -2.43 -6.96 3.94
CA ALA A 269 -2.28 -7.08 5.40
C ALA A 269 -3.62 -6.91 6.13
N ALA A 270 -4.44 -5.94 5.74
CA ALA A 270 -5.77 -5.74 6.32
C ALA A 270 -6.68 -6.94 6.01
N ALA A 271 -6.66 -7.42 4.76
CA ALA A 271 -7.39 -8.63 4.38
C ALA A 271 -6.88 -9.87 5.13
N ALA A 272 -5.58 -9.98 5.41
CA ALA A 272 -4.99 -11.08 6.19
C ALA A 272 -5.36 -11.04 7.69
N GLN A 273 -5.59 -9.86 8.26
CA GLN A 273 -6.09 -9.71 9.64
C GLN A 273 -7.58 -10.05 9.74
N VAL A 274 -8.36 -9.70 8.71
CA VAL A 274 -9.80 -10.03 8.58
C VAL A 274 -10.02 -11.48 8.15
N ALA A 275 -9.06 -12.12 7.49
CA ALA A 275 -9.17 -13.49 7.02
C ALA A 275 -9.36 -14.50 8.16
N PHE A 276 -10.20 -15.52 7.93
CA PHE A 276 -10.39 -16.61 8.89
C PHE A 276 -9.06 -17.35 9.16
N VAL A 277 -8.91 -17.94 10.36
CA VAL A 277 -7.64 -18.54 10.82
C VAL A 277 -7.14 -19.67 9.91
N SER A 278 -8.03 -20.37 9.21
CA SER A 278 -7.65 -21.43 8.27
C SER A 278 -7.39 -20.97 6.83
N GLU A 279 -7.55 -19.68 6.51
CA GLU A 279 -7.30 -19.12 5.17
C GLU A 279 -5.80 -18.81 4.95
N ASN A 280 -5.36 -18.76 3.69
CA ASN A 280 -3.98 -18.43 3.34
C ASN A 280 -3.72 -16.91 3.44
N ARG A 281 -3.20 -16.50 4.60
CA ARG A 281 -2.86 -15.10 4.91
C ARG A 281 -1.56 -14.61 4.26
N SER A 282 -0.58 -15.49 4.02
CA SER A 282 0.79 -15.10 3.67
C SER A 282 1.06 -14.96 2.17
N THR A 283 0.45 -15.79 1.32
CA THR A 283 0.72 -15.74 -0.14
C THR A 283 0.33 -14.40 -0.80
N PRO A 284 -0.78 -13.72 -0.44
CA PRO A 284 -1.08 -12.39 -0.95
C PRO A 284 -0.02 -11.34 -0.56
N LEU A 285 0.47 -11.39 0.69
CA LEU A 285 1.52 -10.50 1.19
C LEU A 285 2.84 -10.70 0.43
N ARG A 286 3.27 -11.96 0.29
CA ARG A 286 4.53 -12.32 -0.40
C ARG A 286 4.55 -11.86 -1.86
N ARG A 287 3.41 -11.88 -2.57
CA ARG A 287 3.31 -11.33 -3.94
C ARG A 287 3.54 -9.82 -3.97
N TRP A 288 2.97 -9.06 -3.04
CA TRP A 288 3.21 -7.61 -2.97
C TRP A 288 4.64 -7.26 -2.54
N MET A 289 5.26 -8.08 -1.70
CA MET A 289 6.69 -7.92 -1.36
C MET A 289 7.58 -8.11 -2.60
N MET A 290 7.33 -9.13 -3.42
CA MET A 290 8.04 -9.32 -4.69
C MET A 290 7.77 -8.18 -5.68
N ALA A 291 6.54 -7.67 -5.76
CA ALA A 291 6.22 -6.52 -6.61
C ALA A 291 6.99 -5.26 -6.16
N GLN A 292 7.12 -5.02 -4.85
CA GLN A 292 7.91 -3.92 -4.32
C GLN A 292 9.41 -4.07 -4.61
N GLN A 293 9.97 -5.28 -4.52
CA GLN A 293 11.34 -5.54 -4.99
C GLN A 293 11.48 -5.33 -6.50
N ALA A 294 10.51 -5.76 -7.32
CA ALA A 294 10.56 -5.55 -8.77
C ALA A 294 10.56 -4.06 -9.12
N CYS A 295 9.77 -3.24 -8.40
CA CYS A 295 9.84 -1.78 -8.50
C CYS A 295 11.22 -1.23 -8.09
N LEU A 296 11.81 -1.70 -6.98
CA LEU A 296 13.17 -1.32 -6.58
C LEU A 296 14.19 -1.63 -7.70
N CYS A 297 14.18 -2.83 -8.27
CA CYS A 297 15.03 -3.19 -9.41
C CYS A 297 14.80 -2.24 -10.60
N GLY A 298 13.54 -1.91 -10.91
CA GLY A 298 13.16 -0.96 -11.95
C GLY A 298 13.66 0.46 -11.70
N TRP A 299 13.63 0.95 -10.46
CA TRP A 299 14.15 2.27 -10.10
C TRP A 299 15.67 2.33 -10.22
N MET A 300 16.39 1.29 -9.77
CA MET A 300 17.84 1.25 -9.89
C MET A 300 18.26 1.13 -11.37
N ALA A 301 17.54 0.36 -12.19
CA ALA A 301 17.77 0.30 -13.64
C ALA A 301 17.45 1.63 -14.33
N GLY A 302 16.37 2.32 -13.96
CA GLY A 302 16.02 3.64 -14.49
C GLY A 302 17.02 4.72 -14.10
N LEU A 303 17.51 4.69 -12.87
CA LEU A 303 18.58 5.56 -12.38
C LEU A 303 19.91 5.32 -13.13
N VAL A 304 20.23 4.06 -13.45
CA VAL A 304 21.36 3.73 -14.33
C VAL A 304 21.16 4.28 -15.74
N TYR A 305 19.97 4.12 -16.33
CA TYR A 305 19.67 4.62 -17.67
C TYR A 305 19.77 6.15 -17.76
N VAL A 306 19.21 6.89 -16.80
CA VAL A 306 19.23 8.36 -16.78
C VAL A 306 20.66 8.89 -16.63
N VAL A 307 21.45 8.29 -15.74
CA VAL A 307 22.84 8.72 -15.54
C VAL A 307 23.70 8.37 -16.76
N LEU A 308 23.60 7.17 -17.34
CA LEU A 308 24.32 6.85 -18.58
C LEU A 308 23.93 7.72 -19.78
N GLY A 309 22.71 8.29 -19.78
CA GLY A 309 22.22 9.19 -20.82
C GLY A 309 22.67 10.65 -20.70
N SER A 310 23.32 11.06 -19.62
CA SER A 310 23.68 12.47 -19.39
C SER A 310 25.14 12.79 -19.82
N PRO A 311 25.39 13.83 -20.63
CA PRO A 311 26.74 14.20 -21.05
C PRO A 311 27.65 14.54 -19.86
N GLY A 312 28.75 13.82 -19.71
CA GLY A 312 29.71 14.00 -18.61
C GLY A 312 29.44 13.13 -17.37
N ALA A 313 28.37 12.34 -17.35
CA ALA A 313 28.03 11.47 -16.22
C ALA A 313 28.77 10.12 -16.21
N SER A 314 29.95 10.06 -16.82
CA SER A 314 30.94 9.02 -16.58
C SER A 314 31.62 9.20 -15.21
N SER A 315 30.82 9.45 -14.16
CA SER A 315 31.24 9.34 -12.76
C SER A 315 31.45 7.86 -12.45
N SER A 316 32.63 7.43 -12.79
CA SER A 316 33.34 6.30 -12.21
C SER A 316 32.83 5.79 -10.85
N GLY A 317 32.68 4.47 -10.73
CA GLY A 317 32.15 3.85 -9.51
C GLY A 317 30.69 4.17 -9.16
N PHE A 318 29.95 4.87 -10.03
CA PHE A 318 28.50 5.00 -9.90
C PHE A 318 27.79 3.63 -9.89
N MET A 319 28.20 2.70 -10.75
CA MET A 319 27.61 1.34 -10.80
C MET A 319 27.83 0.54 -9.51
N SER A 320 29.00 0.66 -8.86
CA SER A 320 29.25 0.07 -7.54
C SER A 320 28.47 0.81 -6.44
N GLY A 321 28.29 2.12 -6.55
CA GLY A 321 27.35 2.89 -5.71
C GLY A 321 25.91 2.40 -5.84
N VAL A 322 25.44 2.11 -7.05
CA VAL A 322 24.14 1.50 -7.34
C VAL A 322 23.99 0.13 -6.66
N VAL A 323 25.03 -0.72 -6.71
CA VAL A 323 25.02 -2.01 -5.97
C VAL A 323 24.90 -1.76 -4.46
N ILE A 324 25.69 -0.86 -3.90
CA ILE A 324 25.68 -0.54 -2.45
C ILE A 324 24.32 -0.02 -2.01
N ILE A 325 23.71 0.92 -2.76
CA ILE A 325 22.36 1.45 -2.48
C ILE A 325 21.32 0.33 -2.56
N THR A 326 21.37 -0.50 -3.61
CA THR A 326 20.46 -1.65 -3.79
C THR A 326 20.60 -2.65 -2.65
N ALA A 327 21.83 -2.93 -2.21
CA ALA A 327 22.13 -3.84 -1.11
C ALA A 327 21.69 -3.27 0.25
N THR A 328 21.87 -1.98 0.49
CA THR A 328 21.40 -1.28 1.71
C THR A 328 19.87 -1.37 1.81
N LEU A 329 19.17 -0.92 0.78
CA LEU A 329 17.70 -0.90 0.76
C LEU A 329 17.11 -2.31 0.77
N GLY A 330 17.68 -3.22 -0.01
CA GLY A 330 17.28 -4.62 -0.09
C GLY A 330 17.48 -5.39 1.21
N SER A 331 18.63 -5.22 1.87
CA SER A 331 18.91 -5.88 3.15
C SER A 331 18.01 -5.36 4.27
N GLY A 332 17.81 -4.04 4.38
CA GLY A 332 16.86 -3.45 5.33
C GLY A 332 15.43 -3.93 5.10
N TYR A 333 14.99 -3.96 3.83
CA TYR A 333 13.65 -4.43 3.46
C TYR A 333 13.43 -5.92 3.79
N TRP A 334 14.34 -6.79 3.35
CA TRP A 334 14.20 -8.23 3.58
C TRP A 334 14.48 -8.66 5.02
N PHE A 335 15.27 -7.89 5.77
CA PHE A 335 15.35 -8.06 7.23
C PHE A 335 14.01 -7.73 7.89
N LEU A 336 13.40 -6.57 7.58
CA LEU A 336 12.11 -6.17 8.16
C LEU A 336 11.00 -7.18 7.84
N MET A 337 10.82 -7.51 6.56
CA MET A 337 9.79 -8.46 6.12
C MET A 337 10.09 -9.89 6.61
N GLY A 338 11.36 -10.31 6.55
CA GLY A 338 11.81 -11.61 7.03
C GLY A 338 11.60 -11.81 8.54
N ALA A 339 11.83 -10.78 9.35
CA ALA A 339 11.61 -10.81 10.80
C ALA A 339 10.12 -10.95 11.16
N MET A 340 9.22 -10.43 10.32
CA MET A 340 7.77 -10.67 10.46
C MET A 340 7.40 -12.09 10.02
N MET A 341 7.93 -12.56 8.88
CA MET A 341 7.60 -13.86 8.28
C MET A 341 8.13 -15.06 9.07
N THR A 342 9.31 -14.94 9.68
CA THR A 342 9.84 -15.95 10.63
C THR A 342 9.02 -16.06 11.92
N GLY A 343 8.17 -15.06 12.21
CA GLY A 343 7.17 -15.09 13.28
C GLY A 343 5.90 -15.88 12.95
N GLU A 344 5.71 -16.37 11.72
CA GLU A 344 4.54 -17.15 11.33
C GLU A 344 4.42 -18.47 12.11
N TRP A 345 3.20 -19.03 12.14
CA TRP A 345 2.91 -20.32 12.75
C TRP A 345 3.34 -21.47 11.84
N PRO A 346 4.03 -22.50 12.35
CA PRO A 346 4.59 -23.58 11.53
C PRO A 346 3.55 -24.61 11.02
N HIS A 347 2.30 -24.56 11.51
CA HIS A 347 1.27 -25.51 11.13
C HIS A 347 0.34 -24.93 10.04
N LEU A 348 0.41 -25.50 8.84
CA LEU A 348 -0.56 -25.22 7.78
C LEU A 348 -1.94 -25.80 8.11
N SER A 349 -3.00 -25.06 7.79
CA SER A 349 -4.37 -25.58 7.90
C SER A 349 -4.63 -26.66 6.85
N ARG A 350 -5.54 -27.61 7.12
CA ARG A 350 -5.98 -28.61 6.14
C ARG A 350 -6.52 -27.97 4.84
N ARG A 351 -7.14 -26.78 4.93
CA ARG A 351 -7.64 -26.02 3.78
C ARG A 351 -6.50 -25.53 2.89
N VAL A 352 -5.44 -24.97 3.49
CA VAL A 352 -4.25 -24.53 2.74
C VAL A 352 -3.47 -25.72 2.18
N GLN A 353 -3.36 -26.83 2.93
CA GLN A 353 -2.73 -28.06 2.45
C GLN A 353 -3.41 -28.66 1.21
N ARG A 354 -4.74 -28.55 1.09
CA ARG A 354 -5.49 -28.95 -0.13
C ARG A 354 -5.20 -28.09 -1.35
N SER A 355 -4.72 -26.85 -1.17
CA SER A 355 -4.35 -25.93 -2.24
C SER A 355 -2.88 -26.04 -2.69
N LEU A 356 -2.10 -26.93 -2.08
CA LEU A 356 -0.71 -27.18 -2.48
C LEU A 356 -0.63 -27.77 -3.90
N PRO A 357 0.38 -27.38 -4.71
CA PRO A 357 0.57 -27.94 -6.05
C PRO A 357 0.94 -29.42 -6.00
N THR A 358 0.52 -30.16 -7.02
CA THR A 358 0.76 -31.60 -7.17
C THR A 358 2.14 -31.95 -7.71
N ASN A 359 2.79 -31.05 -8.46
CA ASN A 359 4.03 -31.34 -9.18
C ASN A 359 5.25 -31.26 -8.25
N ASP A 360 5.94 -32.39 -8.01
CA ASP A 360 7.07 -32.48 -7.07
C ASP A 360 8.20 -31.48 -7.34
N ALA A 361 8.56 -31.24 -8.61
CA ALA A 361 9.64 -30.33 -8.99
C ALA A 361 9.33 -28.84 -8.75
N TRP A 362 8.07 -28.43 -8.92
CA TRP A 362 7.62 -27.04 -8.74
C TRP A 362 7.14 -26.75 -7.32
N ARG A 363 6.73 -27.79 -6.58
CA ARG A 363 6.27 -27.70 -5.18
C ARG A 363 7.20 -26.88 -4.27
N PRO A 364 8.53 -27.10 -4.19
CA PRO A 364 9.37 -26.34 -3.27
C PRO A 364 9.42 -24.83 -3.55
N PHE A 365 9.30 -24.42 -4.82
CA PHE A 365 9.28 -23.01 -5.21
C PHE A 365 7.96 -22.33 -4.87
N VAL A 366 6.83 -23.02 -5.06
CA VAL A 366 5.50 -22.50 -4.69
C VAL A 366 5.25 -22.59 -3.19
N SER A 367 5.76 -23.62 -2.50
CA SER A 367 5.65 -23.71 -1.04
C SER A 367 6.44 -22.61 -0.32
N LEU A 368 7.45 -22.03 -0.97
CA LEU A 368 8.10 -20.78 -0.57
C LEU A 368 7.14 -19.57 -0.51
N MET A 369 5.98 -19.64 -1.17
CA MET A 369 4.93 -18.62 -1.07
C MET A 369 3.87 -18.92 0.01
N ASN A 370 3.86 -20.14 0.58
CA ASN A 370 2.85 -20.58 1.53
C ASN A 370 3.25 -20.29 2.99
N PRO A 371 2.28 -20.09 3.91
CA PRO A 371 2.55 -19.76 5.31
C PRO A 371 3.51 -20.75 5.98
N GLY A 372 4.44 -20.24 6.79
CA GLY A 372 5.42 -21.05 7.52
C GLY A 372 6.68 -20.24 7.82
N PRO A 373 7.27 -20.35 9.04
CA PRO A 373 8.41 -19.54 9.45
C PRO A 373 9.72 -19.93 8.74
N GLY A 374 9.86 -21.18 8.30
CA GLY A 374 10.98 -21.66 7.49
C GLY A 374 10.83 -21.33 6.01
N ALA A 375 9.62 -21.51 5.46
CA ALA A 375 9.29 -20.98 4.14
C ALA A 375 9.53 -19.47 4.08
N GLY A 376 9.14 -18.73 5.12
CA GLY A 376 9.34 -17.29 5.25
C GLY A 376 10.80 -16.86 5.33
N TYR A 377 11.61 -17.58 6.13
CA TYR A 377 13.07 -17.38 6.18
C TYR A 377 13.71 -17.57 4.81
N LEU A 378 13.48 -18.73 4.17
CA LEU A 378 14.10 -19.03 2.89
C LEU A 378 13.58 -18.10 1.78
N PHE A 379 12.34 -17.64 1.84
CA PHE A 379 11.79 -16.63 0.92
C PHE A 379 12.55 -15.31 0.98
N ALA A 380 12.83 -14.79 2.19
CA ALA A 380 13.60 -13.56 2.34
C ALA A 380 15.04 -13.73 1.83
N VAL A 381 15.69 -14.86 2.14
CA VAL A 381 17.05 -15.17 1.66
C VAL A 381 17.10 -15.34 0.14
N ALA A 382 16.12 -16.02 -0.47
CA ALA A 382 16.02 -16.23 -1.91
C ALA A 382 15.79 -14.93 -2.69
N ASN A 383 14.94 -14.04 -2.18
CA ASN A 383 14.70 -12.75 -2.82
C ASN A 383 15.89 -11.79 -2.67
N LEU A 384 16.57 -11.79 -1.52
CA LEU A 384 17.79 -10.99 -1.30
C LEU A 384 18.97 -11.52 -2.13
N THR A 385 19.18 -12.83 -2.23
CA THR A 385 20.21 -13.40 -3.13
C THR A 385 19.95 -13.01 -4.58
N MET A 386 18.71 -13.16 -5.06
CA MET A 386 18.34 -12.74 -6.41
C MET A 386 18.63 -11.24 -6.64
N LEU A 387 18.27 -10.37 -5.69
CA LEU A 387 18.51 -8.93 -5.79
C LEU A 387 20.00 -8.60 -5.92
N LEU A 388 20.83 -9.22 -5.09
CA LEU A 388 22.28 -8.98 -5.04
C LEU A 388 23.01 -9.58 -6.24
N ILE A 389 22.60 -10.76 -6.72
CA ILE A 389 23.15 -11.37 -7.94
C ILE A 389 22.84 -10.50 -9.15
N VAL A 390 21.60 -10.01 -9.28
CA VAL A 390 21.20 -9.12 -10.38
C VAL A 390 22.00 -7.81 -10.34
N SER A 391 22.09 -7.14 -9.19
CA SER A 391 22.84 -5.87 -9.09
C SER A 391 24.34 -6.05 -9.33
N LEU A 392 24.97 -7.08 -8.74
CA LEU A 392 26.39 -7.38 -9.00
C LEU A 392 26.64 -7.73 -10.47
N SER A 393 25.79 -8.56 -11.09
CA SER A 393 25.95 -8.92 -12.50
C SER A 393 25.89 -7.70 -13.43
N ALA A 394 25.00 -6.73 -13.14
CA ALA A 394 24.93 -5.47 -13.87
C ALA A 394 26.17 -4.60 -13.69
N ALA A 395 26.74 -4.55 -12.48
CA ALA A 395 27.98 -3.81 -12.21
C ALA A 395 29.22 -4.47 -12.84
N VAL A 396 29.33 -5.80 -12.82
CA VAL A 396 30.38 -6.56 -13.51
C VAL A 396 30.29 -6.37 -15.02
N TRP A 397 29.08 -6.45 -15.59
CA TRP A 397 28.85 -6.21 -17.01
C TRP A 397 29.26 -4.79 -17.42
N ALA A 398 28.84 -3.77 -16.68
CA ALA A 398 29.22 -2.38 -16.94
C ALA A 398 30.73 -2.11 -16.74
N ASN A 399 31.41 -2.88 -15.88
CA ASN A 399 32.87 -2.82 -15.77
C ASN A 399 33.55 -3.46 -17.00
N ALA A 400 33.07 -4.62 -17.44
CA ALA A 400 33.60 -5.33 -18.60
C ALA A 400 33.41 -4.58 -19.94
N THR A 401 32.34 -3.79 -20.08
CA THR A 401 32.09 -2.96 -21.27
C THR A 401 32.88 -1.64 -21.28
N GLY A 402 33.74 -1.39 -20.28
CA GLY A 402 34.48 -0.13 -20.16
C GLY A 402 33.62 1.07 -19.73
N MET A 403 32.36 0.86 -19.35
CA MET A 403 31.46 1.90 -18.83
C MET A 403 31.82 2.31 -17.39
N ALA A 404 32.75 1.60 -16.75
CA ALA A 404 33.30 1.94 -15.43
C ALA A 404 34.68 2.60 -15.52
N GLY A 405 34.72 3.94 -15.50
CA GLY A 405 35.94 4.69 -15.18
C GLY A 405 36.34 4.59 -13.69
N GLY A 406 37.47 5.20 -13.29
CA GLY A 406 37.97 5.25 -11.90
C GLY A 406 37.63 6.54 -11.13
N GLY A 407 37.21 6.44 -9.85
CA GLY A 407 36.72 7.57 -9.05
C GLY A 407 35.37 7.38 -8.31
N GLY A 408 35.13 6.21 -7.73
CA GLY A 408 34.03 5.92 -6.80
C GLY A 408 34.36 4.66 -5.99
N PRO A 409 33.43 4.08 -5.19
CA PRO A 409 33.71 2.85 -4.45
C PRO A 409 34.16 1.74 -5.42
N SER A 410 35.20 0.99 -5.09
CA SER A 410 35.74 -0.03 -6.01
C SER A 410 34.72 -1.13 -6.27
N LEU A 411 34.82 -1.82 -7.42
CA LEU A 411 34.00 -3.00 -7.71
C LEU A 411 34.17 -4.05 -6.61
N GLU A 412 35.40 -4.20 -6.12
CA GLU A 412 35.77 -4.99 -4.94
C GLU A 412 34.99 -4.58 -3.67
N ALA A 413 34.91 -3.29 -3.35
CA ALA A 413 34.11 -2.82 -2.23
C ALA A 413 32.62 -3.16 -2.39
N ALA A 414 32.07 -3.10 -3.59
CA ALA A 414 30.69 -3.51 -3.87
C ALA A 414 30.49 -5.04 -3.70
N PHE A 415 31.47 -5.87 -4.07
CA PHE A 415 31.45 -7.31 -3.81
C PHE A 415 31.44 -7.61 -2.30
N TYR A 416 32.39 -7.06 -1.54
CA TYR A 416 32.42 -7.22 -0.09
C TYR A 416 31.14 -6.71 0.57
N TYR A 417 30.61 -5.57 0.12
CA TYR A 417 29.37 -5.00 0.65
C TYR A 417 28.18 -5.93 0.44
N ALA A 418 28.00 -6.45 -0.78
CA ALA A 418 26.94 -7.39 -1.10
C ALA A 418 27.05 -8.69 -0.27
N ILE A 419 28.26 -9.24 -0.14
CA ILE A 419 28.52 -10.45 0.66
C ILE A 419 28.23 -10.21 2.15
N PHE A 420 28.66 -9.08 2.72
CA PHE A 420 28.44 -8.76 4.13
C PHE A 420 26.96 -8.45 4.40
N ALA A 421 26.30 -7.66 3.56
CA ALA A 421 24.87 -7.36 3.67
C ALA A 421 24.01 -8.63 3.57
N TRP A 422 24.34 -9.55 2.66
CA TRP A 422 23.72 -10.87 2.60
C TRP A 422 23.95 -11.65 3.90
N SER A 423 25.22 -11.76 4.33
CA SER A 423 25.62 -12.55 5.49
C SER A 423 24.92 -12.11 6.77
N TYR A 424 24.82 -10.80 7.00
CA TYR A 424 24.10 -10.25 8.14
C TYR A 424 22.62 -10.63 8.13
N VAL A 425 21.90 -10.42 7.02
CA VAL A 425 20.45 -10.76 6.96
C VAL A 425 20.22 -12.25 7.17
N VAL A 426 21.02 -13.11 6.53
CA VAL A 426 20.93 -14.57 6.70
C VAL A 426 21.23 -14.99 8.14
N ALA A 427 22.30 -14.46 8.75
CA ALA A 427 22.67 -14.77 10.13
C ALA A 427 21.61 -14.27 11.13
N PHE A 428 21.21 -13.00 11.07
CA PHE A 428 20.25 -12.43 12.03
C PHE A 428 18.87 -13.09 11.95
N LEU A 429 18.33 -13.32 10.74
CA LEU A 429 17.06 -14.03 10.59
C LEU A 429 17.19 -15.52 10.95
N GLY A 430 18.32 -16.16 10.63
CA GLY A 430 18.55 -17.57 10.91
C GLY A 430 18.71 -17.85 12.41
N PHE A 431 19.54 -17.09 13.11
CA PHE A 431 19.69 -17.20 14.58
C PHE A 431 18.43 -16.71 15.31
N GLY A 432 17.78 -15.64 14.85
CA GLY A 432 16.49 -15.19 15.38
C GLY A 432 15.42 -16.28 15.31
N ARG A 433 15.27 -16.96 14.16
CA ARG A 433 14.36 -18.11 14.00
C ARG A 433 14.72 -19.28 14.92
N LEU A 434 16.00 -19.57 15.13
CA LEU A 434 16.43 -20.63 16.07
C LEU A 434 16.06 -20.28 17.52
N ILE A 435 16.25 -19.03 17.94
CA ILE A 435 15.85 -18.53 19.27
C ILE A 435 14.33 -18.63 19.44
N ILE A 436 13.54 -18.19 18.46
CA ILE A 436 12.08 -18.29 18.47
C ILE A 436 11.62 -19.75 18.58
N ASN A 437 12.22 -20.65 17.79
CA ASN A 437 11.89 -22.08 17.82
C ASN A 437 12.29 -22.75 19.15
N ALA A 438 13.35 -22.29 19.81
CA ALA A 438 13.73 -22.74 21.14
C ALA A 438 12.74 -22.25 22.22
N LEU A 439 12.36 -20.96 22.17
CA LEU A 439 11.38 -20.36 23.10
C LEU A 439 9.98 -20.97 22.95
N ARG A 440 9.57 -21.27 21.71
CA ARG A 440 8.29 -21.94 21.39
C ARG A 440 8.12 -23.33 22.00
N LYS A 441 9.19 -23.95 22.53
CA LYS A 441 9.10 -25.20 23.31
C LYS A 441 8.55 -25.01 24.72
N TRP A 442 8.64 -23.79 25.25
CA TRP A 442 8.34 -23.47 26.65
C TRP A 442 7.19 -22.46 26.79
N VAL A 443 7.06 -21.52 25.85
CA VAL A 443 6.11 -20.40 25.93
C VAL A 443 5.47 -20.16 24.56
N TYR A 444 4.20 -19.75 24.55
CA TYR A 444 3.52 -19.26 23.36
C TYR A 444 4.16 -17.94 22.87
N VAL A 445 4.83 -17.97 21.71
CA VAL A 445 5.48 -16.78 21.11
C VAL A 445 4.60 -16.21 19.98
N PRO A 446 3.85 -15.11 20.21
CA PRO A 446 3.09 -14.44 19.16
C PRO A 446 4.01 -13.80 18.12
N MET A 447 3.46 -13.49 16.94
CA MET A 447 4.19 -12.88 15.81
C MET A 447 4.88 -11.56 16.19
N THR A 448 4.27 -10.75 17.06
CA THR A 448 4.86 -9.50 17.58
C THR A 448 6.07 -9.76 18.46
N ALA A 449 6.04 -10.78 19.33
CA ALA A 449 7.19 -11.16 20.14
C ALA A 449 8.31 -11.76 19.29
N ALA A 450 7.98 -12.56 18.27
CA ALA A 450 8.95 -13.06 17.29
C ALA A 450 9.65 -11.92 16.52
N PHE A 451 8.90 -10.89 16.11
CA PHE A 451 9.49 -9.68 15.53
C PHE A 451 10.41 -8.96 16.53
N LEU A 452 9.96 -8.74 17.76
CA LEU A 452 10.74 -8.08 18.81
C LEU A 452 12.05 -8.84 19.14
N ILE A 453 12.07 -10.17 19.07
CA ILE A 453 13.30 -10.96 19.26
C ILE A 453 14.36 -10.60 18.20
N HIS A 454 13.97 -10.41 16.93
CA HIS A 454 14.91 -9.98 15.88
C HIS A 454 15.39 -8.54 16.10
N VAL A 455 14.49 -7.64 16.53
CA VAL A 455 14.84 -6.25 16.86
C VAL A 455 15.83 -6.20 18.03
N ILE A 456 15.57 -6.96 19.11
CA ILE A 456 16.46 -7.07 20.26
C ILE A 456 17.82 -7.64 19.82
N LEU A 457 17.84 -8.71 19.02
CA LEU A 457 19.08 -9.32 18.53
C LEU A 457 19.93 -8.31 17.72
N LEU A 458 19.30 -7.53 16.83
CA LEU A 458 19.97 -6.47 16.07
C LEU A 458 20.47 -5.34 16.99
N LEU A 459 19.65 -4.86 17.92
CA LEU A 459 20.01 -3.80 18.86
C LEU A 459 21.13 -4.24 19.82
N SER A 460 21.14 -5.50 20.28
CA SER A 460 22.24 -6.06 21.07
C SER A 460 23.52 -6.14 20.25
N ALA A 461 23.46 -6.53 18.99
CA ALA A 461 24.63 -6.65 18.12
C ALA A 461 25.22 -5.29 17.70
N ILE A 462 24.42 -4.22 17.68
CA ILE A 462 24.90 -2.84 17.54
C ILE A 462 25.40 -2.29 18.90
N GLY A 463 24.61 -2.47 19.96
CA GLY A 463 24.80 -1.84 21.26
C GLY A 463 25.93 -2.44 22.11
N VAL A 464 26.07 -3.77 22.16
CA VAL A 464 27.09 -4.41 23.01
C VAL A 464 28.51 -4.07 22.54
N PRO A 465 28.87 -4.18 21.24
CA PRO A 465 30.18 -3.76 20.75
C PRO A 465 30.47 -2.26 20.95
N THR A 466 29.50 -1.40 20.66
CA THR A 466 29.68 0.06 20.80
C THR A 466 29.89 0.48 22.26
N VAL A 467 29.14 -0.08 23.21
CA VAL A 467 29.32 0.19 24.64
C VAL A 467 30.68 -0.30 25.16
N ILE A 468 31.12 -1.50 24.75
CA ILE A 468 32.45 -2.03 25.13
C ILE A 468 33.57 -1.13 24.59
N GLN A 469 33.49 -0.75 23.31
CA GLN A 469 34.48 0.14 22.69
C GLN A 469 34.52 1.52 23.34
N MET A 470 33.36 2.12 23.66
CA MET A 470 33.29 3.41 24.34
C MET A 470 33.82 3.35 25.77
N THR A 471 33.65 2.22 26.47
CA THR A 471 34.08 2.06 27.87
C THR A 471 35.58 1.80 27.98
N SER A 472 36.18 1.04 27.05
CA SER A 472 37.62 0.81 27.00
C SER A 472 38.41 2.09 26.71
N ARG A 473 39.49 2.34 27.47
CA ARG A 473 40.39 3.49 27.24
C ARG A 473 41.21 3.36 25.96
N GLU A 474 41.54 2.13 25.57
CA GLU A 474 42.40 1.83 24.42
C GLU A 474 41.60 1.86 23.11
N LEU A 475 40.39 1.28 23.11
CA LEU A 475 39.58 1.12 21.89
C LEU A 475 38.75 2.36 21.53
N ARG A 476 38.54 3.30 22.47
CA ARG A 476 37.64 4.46 22.27
C ARG A 476 37.99 5.30 21.04
N ASN A 477 39.28 5.46 20.75
CA ASN A 477 39.78 6.30 19.66
C ASN A 477 40.38 5.48 18.50
N SER A 478 40.29 4.14 18.52
CA SER A 478 40.96 3.26 17.55
C SER A 478 40.24 3.14 16.20
N GLY A 479 39.14 3.86 15.97
CA GLY A 479 38.33 3.74 14.77
C GLY A 479 37.55 2.41 14.70
N TYR A 480 37.36 1.87 13.50
CA TYR A 480 36.76 0.55 13.32
C TYR A 480 37.69 -0.55 13.83
N THR A 481 37.14 -1.53 14.55
CA THR A 481 37.89 -2.69 15.06
C THR A 481 37.07 -3.96 14.84
N LEU A 482 37.73 -5.13 14.80
CA LEU A 482 37.04 -6.42 14.64
C LEU A 482 35.99 -6.70 15.74
N LEU A 483 36.07 -6.00 16.88
CA LEU A 483 35.02 -6.05 17.92
C LEU A 483 33.66 -5.55 17.40
N GLN A 484 33.64 -4.66 16.41
CA GLN A 484 32.42 -4.21 15.71
C GLN A 484 31.89 -5.21 14.66
N MET A 485 32.51 -6.39 14.46
CA MET A 485 31.99 -7.41 13.53
C MET A 485 30.50 -7.77 13.69
N PRO A 486 29.85 -7.73 14.89
CA PRO A 486 28.42 -8.02 15.00
C PRO A 486 27.53 -6.84 14.56
N ASN A 487 28.09 -5.64 14.39
CA ASN A 487 27.35 -4.39 14.15
C ASN A 487 27.21 -4.15 12.64
N PRO A 488 26.09 -4.53 12.00
CA PRO A 488 25.94 -4.40 10.54
C PRO A 488 25.93 -2.95 10.09
N VAL A 489 25.38 -2.04 10.90
CA VAL A 489 25.23 -0.63 10.54
C VAL A 489 26.60 0.04 10.45
N TRP A 490 27.46 -0.15 11.46
CA TRP A 490 28.81 0.40 11.41
C TRP A 490 29.66 -0.32 10.34
N THR A 491 29.72 -1.65 10.36
CA THR A 491 30.56 -2.41 9.41
C THR A 491 30.26 -2.08 7.95
N LEU A 492 28.97 -2.00 7.57
CA LEU A 492 28.58 -1.65 6.22
C LEU A 492 28.80 -0.16 5.89
N SER A 493 28.53 0.77 6.83
CA SER A 493 28.77 2.20 6.58
C SER A 493 30.27 2.54 6.48
N GLU A 494 31.12 1.90 7.28
CA GLU A 494 32.58 2.05 7.18
C GLU A 494 33.08 1.50 5.84
N LEU A 495 32.62 0.31 5.42
CA LEU A 495 32.96 -0.28 4.12
C LEU A 495 32.54 0.61 2.93
N ALA A 496 31.33 1.17 2.97
CA ALA A 496 30.82 2.04 1.91
C ALA A 496 31.56 3.38 1.83
N ASN A 497 31.92 3.97 2.97
CA ASN A 497 32.49 5.32 3.04
C ASN A 497 34.03 5.36 2.99
N ARG A 498 34.71 4.35 3.57
CA ARG A 498 36.18 4.29 3.71
C ARG A 498 36.82 3.09 3.01
N GLY A 499 36.03 2.20 2.41
CA GLY A 499 36.51 1.11 1.56
C GLY A 499 37.06 -0.11 2.31
N VAL A 500 37.45 -1.12 1.54
CA VAL A 500 37.79 -2.50 1.96
C VAL A 500 38.77 -2.55 3.15
N ASN A 501 39.87 -1.80 3.06
CA ASN A 501 40.96 -1.83 4.03
C ASN A 501 40.56 -1.29 5.42
N SER A 502 39.57 -0.39 5.49
CA SER A 502 39.14 0.21 6.77
C SER A 502 38.47 -0.79 7.72
N VAL A 503 37.95 -1.90 7.16
CA VAL A 503 37.09 -2.86 7.87
C VAL A 503 37.80 -4.20 8.09
N GLN A 504 39.05 -4.35 7.63
CA GLN A 504 39.79 -5.63 7.58
C GLN A 504 38.97 -6.72 6.86
N ALA A 505 38.46 -6.38 5.66
CA ALA A 505 37.50 -7.20 4.93
C ALA A 505 37.98 -8.64 4.67
N ASP A 506 39.28 -8.85 4.46
CA ASP A 506 39.93 -10.16 4.27
C ASP A 506 39.66 -11.14 5.44
N VAL A 507 39.50 -10.61 6.66
CA VAL A 507 39.15 -11.39 7.85
C VAL A 507 37.63 -11.57 7.94
N LEU A 508 36.85 -10.51 7.70
CA LEU A 508 35.39 -10.55 7.81
C LEU A 508 34.71 -11.40 6.72
N VAL A 509 35.30 -11.54 5.54
CA VAL A 509 34.80 -12.44 4.48
C VAL A 509 34.95 -13.92 4.83
N LEU A 510 35.79 -14.26 5.81
CA LEU A 510 35.83 -15.59 6.40
C LEU A 510 34.81 -15.74 7.54
N ILE A 511 34.60 -14.70 8.35
CA ILE A 511 33.75 -14.76 9.55
C ILE A 511 32.25 -14.62 9.23
N LEU A 512 31.84 -13.58 8.50
CA LEU A 512 30.43 -13.26 8.29
C LEU A 512 29.72 -14.32 7.42
N PRO A 513 30.27 -14.75 6.27
CA PRO A 513 29.64 -15.79 5.45
C PRO A 513 29.62 -17.16 6.13
N THR A 514 30.61 -17.51 6.94
CA THR A 514 30.57 -18.78 7.70
C THR A 514 29.50 -18.76 8.78
N ALA A 515 29.34 -17.65 9.51
CA ALA A 515 28.23 -17.48 10.45
C ALA A 515 26.85 -17.58 9.75
N ALA A 516 26.71 -16.98 8.57
CA ALA A 516 25.51 -17.07 7.74
C ALA A 516 25.23 -18.50 7.24
N LEU A 517 26.26 -19.21 6.77
CA LEU A 517 26.17 -20.61 6.35
C LEU A 517 25.80 -21.53 7.51
N ILE A 518 26.39 -21.34 8.70
CA ILE A 518 26.02 -22.07 9.92
C ILE A 518 24.54 -21.83 10.26
N ALA A 519 24.09 -20.57 10.25
CA ALA A 519 22.69 -20.23 10.51
C ALA A 519 21.74 -20.89 9.49
N LEU A 520 22.11 -20.91 8.20
CA LEU A 520 21.34 -21.56 7.14
C LEU A 520 21.29 -23.09 7.31
N LEU A 521 22.43 -23.74 7.55
CA LEU A 521 22.53 -25.20 7.75
C LEU A 521 21.74 -25.68 8.97
N LEU A 522 21.83 -24.96 10.10
CA LEU A 522 21.06 -25.25 11.31
C LEU A 522 19.54 -25.13 11.08
N ASN A 523 19.11 -24.21 10.21
CA ASN A 523 17.70 -24.05 9.85
C ASN A 523 17.25 -25.07 8.78
N LEU A 524 18.14 -25.56 7.91
CA LEU A 524 17.83 -26.32 6.70
C LEU A 524 16.89 -27.51 6.93
N ARG A 525 17.14 -28.33 7.96
CA ARG A 525 16.29 -29.50 8.28
C ARG A 525 14.83 -29.12 8.52
N SER A 526 14.59 -28.05 9.29
CA SER A 526 13.24 -27.58 9.60
C SER A 526 12.55 -26.91 8.41
N VAL A 527 13.32 -26.21 7.56
CA VAL A 527 12.80 -25.64 6.31
C VAL A 527 12.40 -26.77 5.35
N ALA A 528 13.24 -27.79 5.19
CA ALA A 528 12.95 -28.94 4.34
C ALA A 528 11.66 -29.66 4.75
N THR A 529 11.42 -29.87 6.05
CA THR A 529 10.16 -30.46 6.55
C THR A 529 8.93 -29.60 6.27
N GLU A 530 9.05 -28.27 6.27
CA GLU A 530 7.94 -27.37 5.89
C GLU A 530 7.68 -27.41 4.37
N LEU A 531 8.74 -27.36 3.54
CA LEU A 531 8.62 -27.31 2.07
C LEU A 531 8.20 -28.65 1.44
N MET A 532 8.45 -29.78 2.11
CA MET A 532 8.07 -31.14 1.67
C MET A 532 6.64 -31.56 2.06
N LEU A 533 5.85 -30.68 2.69
CA LEU A 533 4.44 -30.96 2.99
C LEU A 533 3.66 -31.30 1.70
N GLN A 534 2.99 -32.45 1.70
CA GLN A 534 2.21 -32.96 0.57
C GLN A 534 0.78 -32.42 0.57
N ARG A 535 0.17 -32.38 -0.62
CA ARG A 535 -1.24 -32.03 -0.80
C ARG A 535 -2.12 -33.11 -0.17
N ILE A 536 -2.96 -32.75 0.80
CA ILE A 536 -3.99 -33.65 1.31
C ILE A 536 -5.17 -33.65 0.31
N PRO A 537 -5.71 -34.82 -0.09
CA PRO A 537 -6.88 -34.88 -0.96
C PRO A 537 -8.11 -34.23 -0.30
N VAL A 538 -9.04 -33.76 -1.13
CA VAL A 538 -10.35 -33.31 -0.66
C VAL A 538 -11.16 -34.56 -0.28
N PRO A 539 -11.79 -34.62 0.91
CA PRO A 539 -12.69 -35.72 1.28
C PRO A 539 -13.84 -35.83 0.29
N VAL A 540 -14.18 -37.07 -0.11
CA VAL A 540 -15.21 -37.36 -1.13
C VAL A 540 -16.51 -36.61 -0.86
N ARG A 541 -16.99 -36.63 0.39
CA ARG A 541 -18.18 -35.89 0.83
C ARG A 541 -18.20 -34.40 0.48
N ILE A 542 -17.05 -33.70 0.53
CA ILE A 542 -17.01 -32.27 0.18
C ILE A 542 -17.14 -32.09 -1.33
N ILE A 543 -16.65 -33.05 -2.13
CA ILE A 543 -16.80 -33.04 -3.59
C ILE A 543 -18.27 -33.32 -3.96
N GLU A 544 -18.93 -34.21 -3.22
CA GLU A 544 -20.37 -34.48 -3.34
C GLU A 544 -21.19 -33.23 -2.95
N ASP A 545 -20.94 -32.64 -1.77
CA ASP A 545 -21.58 -31.41 -1.29
C ASP A 545 -21.36 -30.21 -2.28
N GLU A 546 -20.13 -30.06 -2.83
CA GLU A 546 -19.81 -29.01 -3.82
C GLU A 546 -20.52 -29.25 -5.17
N ALA A 547 -20.61 -30.51 -5.63
CA ALA A 547 -21.33 -30.87 -6.86
C ALA A 547 -22.85 -30.70 -6.73
N GLU A 548 -23.43 -31.00 -5.56
CA GLU A 548 -24.84 -30.71 -5.27
C GLU A 548 -25.12 -29.20 -5.29
N LEU A 549 -24.22 -28.38 -4.74
CA LEU A 549 -24.34 -26.92 -4.78
C LEU A 549 -24.17 -26.33 -6.19
N GLU A 550 -23.24 -26.85 -7.00
CA GLU A 550 -23.10 -26.44 -8.41
C GLU A 550 -24.31 -26.89 -9.27
N ALA A 551 -24.92 -28.03 -8.95
CA ALA A 551 -26.14 -28.50 -9.61
C ALA A 551 -27.40 -27.72 -9.18
N ALA A 552 -27.45 -27.24 -7.93
CA ALA A 552 -28.55 -26.44 -7.39
C ALA A 552 -28.44 -24.94 -7.71
N ALA A 553 -27.28 -24.46 -8.15
CA ALA A 553 -27.12 -23.08 -8.59
C ALA A 553 -27.91 -22.84 -9.90
N PRO A 554 -28.88 -21.90 -9.92
CA PRO A 554 -29.59 -21.58 -11.15
C PRO A 554 -28.60 -21.07 -12.20
N ARG A 555 -28.52 -21.75 -13.34
CA ARG A 555 -27.72 -21.31 -14.48
C ARG A 555 -28.33 -20.02 -15.00
N GLY A 556 -27.74 -18.88 -14.63
CA GLY A 556 -28.05 -17.61 -15.27
C GLY A 556 -27.81 -17.70 -16.78
N PRO A 557 -28.55 -16.93 -17.60
CA PRO A 557 -28.45 -16.99 -19.06
C PRO A 557 -27.00 -16.82 -19.51
N GLN A 558 -26.52 -17.75 -20.36
CA GLN A 558 -25.11 -17.80 -20.77
C GLN A 558 -24.80 -16.76 -21.85
N SER A 559 -25.83 -16.30 -22.55
CA SER A 559 -25.82 -15.20 -23.51
C SER A 559 -26.78 -14.09 -23.06
N PRO A 560 -26.47 -12.80 -23.33
CA PRO A 560 -27.44 -11.70 -23.21
C PRO A 560 -28.68 -11.82 -24.11
N TRP A 561 -28.73 -12.85 -24.96
CA TRP A 561 -29.79 -13.15 -25.91
C TRP A 561 -30.54 -14.44 -25.61
N ASP A 562 -30.17 -15.15 -24.53
CA ASP A 562 -30.96 -16.28 -24.03
C ASP A 562 -32.19 -15.69 -23.32
N LEU A 563 -33.23 -15.38 -24.11
CA LEU A 563 -34.58 -15.13 -23.60
C LEU A 563 -35.17 -16.47 -23.15
N ASP A 564 -35.99 -16.44 -22.10
CA ASP A 564 -36.69 -17.60 -21.58
C ASP A 564 -37.79 -18.08 -22.55
N ASP A 565 -37.40 -18.78 -23.62
CA ASP A 565 -38.30 -19.56 -24.49
C ASP A 565 -38.70 -20.87 -23.80
N ASP A 566 -39.46 -20.75 -22.69
CA ASP A 566 -40.09 -21.89 -22.01
C ASP A 566 -41.62 -21.84 -22.24
N PRO A 567 -42.20 -22.69 -23.11
CA PRO A 567 -43.62 -22.64 -23.44
C PRO A 567 -44.45 -23.52 -22.49
N ALA A 568 -45.31 -22.89 -21.68
CA ALA A 568 -46.41 -23.54 -20.95
C ALA A 568 -47.63 -22.61 -20.82
#